data_AF-A0A9D7CHG8-F1
#
_entry.id   AF-A0A9D7CHG8-F1
#
_cell.length_a   1.000
_cell.length_b   1.000
_cell.length_c   1.000
_cell.angle_alpha   90.00
_cell.angle_beta   90.00
_cell.angle_gamma   90.00
#
_symmetry.space_group_name_H-M   'P 1'
#
loop_
_entity.id
_entity.type
_entity.pdbx_description
1 polymer ?
#
loop_
_entity_poly.entity_id
_entity_poly.type
_entity_poly.pdbx_seq_one_letter_code
_entity_poly.pdbx_strand_id
1 'polypeptide(L)'
;MSYVQEPYAQFVDDLLGALTGGVTREQFVFDPDGATYRLVPPAPLLPSTVRVFGQRQGAFATFVADRDYTLSATNELQWRARTDGTPAASALWPDGGTLFFVNYDMRPVSGAVPLLTDRNPGSVTRLLAESFAREYAVLSRQLEGVYASGFLETATGRDLDQLVALVGIERLTRSAAIGSVIFARGAPAAADITIEAGTRLSSAQPPVATFETSEPRVLRRGTLSVEAPVRATVNGSAGVVGPRAISVIHRPIFGIEQLWNPQGTRLSGEDETDVALRARARRSLQHAGRATNGALLGALASVPRVREKDVRIAEDPLARPGVVTVNVAVPLEPAECLRAVELIETTRPVGVRVLHNLDCDAGAAAIVPASSNADDDTAVDDAAALAASGEALVASGALFYPVAVQAVVVPASGLLSATDRNDLKDRAISAIQGAVADAGIGETIVYNRVIERIMALPGVLDVTLELWPNLPGARIPSHRNLVPPRTLRPTVLESEGGTVQVDVGAQLVALDVMLDITLRGAGLEGDTAANREDARMQVAGQLRAGAGDLVSLSVADLVGLLVESEFYQVATLEFVKEYLDAGVRINRVFRAADAAVPVSTLERVWVRTVRLAEGPA
;
A
#
# COMPACT_ATOMS: atom_id res chain seq x y z
N MET A 1 30.79 19.39 -8.18
CA MET A 1 31.61 19.59 -6.97
C MET A 1 30.75 19.25 -5.78
N SER A 2 30.92 18.07 -5.19
CA SER A 2 30.29 17.70 -3.91
C SER A 2 31.15 18.25 -2.78
N TYR A 3 30.55 19.00 -1.86
CA TYR A 3 31.23 19.42 -0.64
C TYR A 3 30.91 18.41 0.46
N VAL A 4 31.94 17.94 1.15
CA VAL A 4 31.86 16.95 2.24
C VAL A 4 32.62 17.53 3.42
N GLN A 5 32.08 17.39 4.64
CA GLN A 5 32.77 17.89 5.83
C GLN A 5 34.12 17.17 6.04
N GLU A 6 35.16 17.94 6.33
CA GLU A 6 36.45 17.39 6.70
C GLU A 6 36.49 17.08 8.21
N PRO A 7 37.09 15.94 8.61
CA PRO A 7 37.13 15.55 10.01
C PRO A 7 38.14 16.42 10.79
N TYR A 8 37.80 16.71 12.05
CA TYR A 8 38.65 17.49 12.96
C TYR A 8 40.11 17.03 13.02
N ALA A 9 40.34 15.71 13.10
CA ALA A 9 41.68 15.14 13.18
C ALA A 9 42.54 15.51 11.96
N GLN A 10 41.93 15.67 10.78
CA GLN A 10 42.65 16.04 9.57
C GLN A 10 43.15 17.48 9.65
N PHE A 11 42.33 18.41 10.13
CA PHE A 11 42.76 19.79 10.34
C PHE A 11 43.88 19.90 11.38
N VAL A 12 43.84 19.08 12.44
CA VAL A 12 44.92 19.03 13.44
C VAL A 12 46.23 18.58 12.80
N ASP A 13 46.20 17.48 12.05
CA ASP A 13 47.39 16.95 11.39
C ASP A 13 47.95 17.90 10.32
N ASP A 14 47.08 18.54 9.54
CA ASP A 14 47.45 19.57 8.55
C ASP A 14 48.12 20.77 9.24
N LEU A 15 47.51 21.32 10.30
CA LEU A 15 48.08 22.45 11.02
C LEU A 15 49.40 22.09 11.70
N LEU A 16 49.48 20.93 12.34
CA LEU A 16 50.71 20.45 12.97
C LEU A 16 51.82 20.21 11.94
N GLY A 17 51.52 19.55 10.83
CA GLY A 17 52.47 19.30 9.75
C GLY A 17 53.02 20.61 9.19
N ALA A 18 52.15 21.57 8.89
CA ALA A 18 52.55 22.88 8.38
C ALA A 18 53.41 23.66 9.38
N LEU A 19 53.04 23.68 10.66
CA LEU A 19 53.79 24.40 11.71
C LEU A 19 55.15 23.78 12.01
N THR A 20 55.31 22.47 11.86
CA THR A 20 56.58 21.76 12.10
C THR A 20 57.42 21.54 10.85
N GLY A 21 57.10 22.21 9.72
CA GLY A 21 57.90 22.18 8.50
C GLY A 21 57.74 20.92 7.63
N GLY A 22 56.63 20.18 7.80
CA GLY A 22 56.21 19.12 6.88
C GLY A 22 55.48 19.68 5.65
N VAL A 23 55.27 18.82 4.65
CA VAL A 23 54.40 19.11 3.50
C VAL A 23 53.00 18.62 3.82
N THR A 24 52.02 19.48 3.59
CA THR A 24 50.61 19.19 3.84
C THR A 24 49.79 19.39 2.58
N ARG A 25 48.88 18.45 2.32
CA ARG A 25 47.92 18.46 1.22
C ARG A 25 48.55 18.51 -0.17
N GLU A 26 49.60 17.73 -0.41
CA GLU A 26 50.00 17.46 -1.80
C GLU A 26 48.88 16.70 -2.50
N GLN A 27 48.36 17.27 -3.59
CA GLN A 27 47.08 16.88 -4.19
C GLN A 27 47.25 16.00 -5.41
N PHE A 28 46.41 14.97 -5.52
CA PHE A 28 46.35 14.08 -6.66
C PHE A 28 44.89 13.73 -6.98
N VAL A 29 44.59 13.49 -8.25
CA VAL A 29 43.27 12.96 -8.68
C VAL A 29 43.37 11.44 -8.72
N PHE A 30 42.48 10.74 -8.03
CA PHE A 30 42.48 9.29 -8.04
C PHE A 30 41.93 8.73 -9.36
N ASP A 31 42.76 7.92 -10.01
CA ASP A 31 42.49 7.14 -11.19
C ASP A 31 42.46 5.63 -10.84
N PRO A 32 41.33 4.95 -11.04
CA PRO A 32 41.18 3.52 -10.79
C PRO A 32 41.99 2.63 -11.75
N ASP A 33 42.46 3.14 -12.90
CA ASP A 33 43.20 2.36 -13.90
C ASP A 33 44.66 2.07 -13.52
N GLY A 34 45.01 2.23 -12.24
CA GLY A 34 46.31 1.80 -11.68
C GLY A 34 47.44 2.79 -11.88
N ALA A 35 47.14 4.10 -11.94
CA ALA A 35 48.15 5.14 -12.03
C ALA A 35 49.12 5.14 -10.83
N THR A 36 50.38 5.47 -11.11
CA THR A 36 51.42 5.66 -10.10
C THR A 36 51.55 7.15 -9.80
N TYR A 37 51.54 7.51 -8.51
CA TYR A 37 51.55 8.91 -8.07
C TYR A 37 52.90 9.24 -7.44
N ARG A 38 53.68 10.09 -8.10
CA ARG A 38 55.01 10.46 -7.62
C ARG A 38 54.95 11.68 -6.72
N LEU A 39 55.41 11.52 -5.48
CA LEU A 39 55.59 12.63 -4.54
C LEU A 39 56.85 13.43 -4.89
N VAL A 40 56.78 14.75 -4.81
CA VAL A 40 57.91 15.64 -5.13
C VAL A 40 58.32 16.44 -3.88
N PRO A 41 58.98 15.79 -2.90
CA PRO A 41 59.34 16.46 -1.66
C PRO A 41 60.53 17.42 -1.88
N PRO A 42 60.53 18.63 -1.30
CA PRO A 42 61.64 19.57 -1.43
C PRO A 42 62.91 19.14 -0.67
N ALA A 43 62.82 18.16 0.23
CA ALA A 43 63.92 17.57 0.98
C ALA A 43 63.70 16.04 1.13
N PRO A 44 64.68 15.26 1.62
CA PRO A 44 64.51 13.81 1.78
C PRO A 44 63.30 13.46 2.65
N LEU A 45 62.31 12.79 2.04
CA LEU A 45 61.07 12.32 2.66
C LEU A 45 61.34 11.36 3.83
N LEU A 46 60.51 11.41 4.87
CA LEU A 46 60.44 10.38 5.92
C LEU A 46 59.26 9.43 5.66
N PRO A 47 59.49 8.22 5.11
CA PRO A 47 58.41 7.33 4.65
C PRO A 47 57.39 6.96 5.74
N SER A 48 57.82 6.82 7.00
CA SER A 48 56.93 6.46 8.12
C SER A 48 55.92 7.55 8.51
N THR A 49 56.16 8.80 8.07
CA THR A 49 55.32 9.96 8.36
C THR A 49 54.28 10.23 7.28
N VAL A 50 54.32 9.47 6.17
CA VAL A 50 53.34 9.62 5.09
C VAL A 50 51.95 9.27 5.61
N ARG A 51 51.01 10.19 5.40
CA ARG A 51 49.59 10.04 5.69
C ARG A 51 48.81 10.39 4.44
N VAL A 52 47.91 9.50 4.05
CA VAL A 52 47.10 9.67 2.84
C VAL A 52 45.63 9.69 3.25
N PHE A 53 44.88 10.64 2.72
CA PHE A 53 43.45 10.77 2.99
C PHE A 53 42.72 11.30 1.76
N GLY A 54 41.42 11.05 1.67
CA GLY A 54 40.62 11.40 0.50
C GLY A 54 39.17 10.98 0.69
N GLN A 55 38.37 11.10 -0.36
CA GLN A 55 36.95 10.73 -0.30
C GLN A 55 36.75 9.26 -0.64
N ARG A 56 35.89 8.59 0.12
CA ARG A 56 35.43 7.22 -0.10
C ARG A 56 33.97 7.11 0.29
N GLN A 57 33.15 6.58 -0.60
CA GLN A 57 31.69 6.49 -0.45
C GLN A 57 31.05 7.82 -0.05
N GLY A 58 31.57 8.94 -0.59
CA GLY A 58 31.08 10.28 -0.27
C GLY A 58 31.46 10.81 1.12
N ALA A 59 32.38 10.17 1.84
CA ALA A 59 32.91 10.62 3.14
C ALA A 59 34.44 10.67 3.14
N PHE A 60 35.04 11.55 3.93
CA PHE A 60 36.50 11.56 4.09
C PHE A 60 36.99 10.32 4.87
N ALA A 61 38.02 9.67 4.34
CA ALA A 61 38.66 8.51 4.92
C ALA A 61 40.19 8.65 4.87
N THR A 62 40.85 8.05 5.85
CA THR A 62 42.32 7.91 5.88
C THR A 62 42.69 6.53 5.36
N PHE A 63 43.77 6.47 4.58
CA PHE A 63 44.30 5.26 3.97
C PHE A 63 45.60 4.85 4.67
N VAL A 64 45.81 3.55 4.79
CA VAL A 64 46.89 2.95 5.57
C VAL A 64 47.95 2.37 4.63
N ALA A 65 49.21 2.74 4.87
CA ALA A 65 50.36 2.18 4.17
C ALA A 65 50.43 0.65 4.34
N ASP A 66 50.90 -0.04 3.30
CA ASP A 66 51.03 -1.51 3.21
C ASP A 66 49.73 -2.32 3.27
N ARG A 67 48.61 -1.69 3.63
CA ARG A 67 47.25 -2.24 3.49
C ARG A 67 46.57 -1.74 2.22
N ASP A 68 46.46 -0.42 2.07
CA ASP A 68 45.67 0.25 1.02
C ASP A 68 46.54 0.70 -0.15
N TYR A 69 47.74 1.22 0.14
CA TYR A 69 48.73 1.66 -0.85
C TYR A 69 50.14 1.22 -0.45
N THR A 70 51.05 1.17 -1.41
CA THR A 70 52.49 0.98 -1.20
C THR A 70 53.25 2.23 -1.59
N LEU A 71 54.34 2.53 -0.87
CA LEU A 71 55.25 3.63 -1.19
C LEU A 71 56.61 3.05 -1.57
N SER A 72 57.08 3.36 -2.78
CA SER A 72 58.39 2.90 -3.26
C SER A 72 59.54 3.72 -2.66
N ALA A 73 60.77 3.22 -2.79
CA ALA A 73 61.98 3.96 -2.44
C ALA A 73 62.22 5.21 -3.32
N THR A 74 61.53 5.32 -4.47
CA THR A 74 61.56 6.47 -5.38
C THR A 74 60.44 7.48 -5.11
N ASN A 75 59.75 7.36 -3.97
CA ASN A 75 58.61 8.18 -3.55
C ASN A 75 57.38 8.04 -4.47
N GLU A 76 57.18 6.87 -5.03
CA GLU A 76 56.01 6.55 -5.85
C GLU A 76 54.97 5.85 -4.99
N LEU A 77 53.79 6.43 -4.90
CA LEU A 77 52.62 5.88 -4.25
C LEU A 77 51.82 5.09 -5.29
N GLN A 78 51.56 3.82 -4.98
CA GLN A 78 50.75 2.94 -5.81
C GLN A 78 49.63 2.33 -4.98
N TRP A 79 48.39 2.45 -5.45
CA TRP A 79 47.24 1.80 -4.81
C TRP A 79 47.29 0.30 -5.04
N ARG A 80 46.98 -0.48 -4.01
CA ARG A 80 47.04 -1.94 -4.11
C ARG A 80 45.83 -2.45 -4.88
N ALA A 81 46.08 -2.93 -6.08
CA ALA A 81 45.10 -3.56 -6.97
C ALA A 81 45.27 -5.07 -7.03
N ARG A 82 44.19 -5.78 -7.34
CA ARG A 82 44.24 -7.15 -7.85
C ARG A 82 44.43 -7.10 -9.39
N THR A 83 44.78 -8.23 -9.99
CA THR A 83 44.96 -8.41 -11.44
C THR A 83 43.74 -8.09 -12.30
N ASP A 84 42.56 -7.95 -11.70
CA ASP A 84 41.29 -7.60 -12.36
C ASP A 84 41.00 -6.09 -12.35
N GLY A 85 41.92 -5.25 -11.86
CA GLY A 85 41.73 -3.80 -11.77
C GLY A 85 40.87 -3.34 -10.58
N THR A 86 40.53 -4.26 -9.66
CA THR A 86 39.79 -3.94 -8.44
C THR A 86 40.71 -3.79 -7.21
N PRO A 87 40.25 -3.18 -6.10
CA PRO A 87 41.05 -3.10 -4.88
C PRO A 87 41.50 -4.49 -4.40
N ALA A 88 42.75 -4.60 -3.95
CA ALA A 88 43.27 -5.82 -3.35
C ALA A 88 42.44 -6.24 -2.12
N ALA A 89 42.49 -7.51 -1.73
CA ALA A 89 41.78 -7.97 -0.53
C ALA A 89 42.21 -7.14 0.69
N SER A 90 41.25 -6.52 1.39
CA SER A 90 41.42 -5.56 2.49
C SER A 90 41.92 -4.14 2.16
N ALA A 91 42.24 -3.84 0.90
CA ALA A 91 42.63 -2.51 0.46
C ALA A 91 41.40 -1.61 0.24
N LEU A 92 41.48 -0.38 0.73
CA LEU A 92 40.48 0.67 0.50
C LEU A 92 40.99 1.66 -0.54
N TRP A 93 40.16 1.98 -1.54
CA TRP A 93 40.45 2.99 -2.54
C TRP A 93 39.61 4.26 -2.34
N PRO A 94 40.11 5.43 -2.76
CA PRO A 94 39.29 6.61 -2.92
C PRO A 94 38.21 6.40 -4.00
N ASP A 95 37.20 7.27 -3.99
CA ASP A 95 36.19 7.29 -5.04
C ASP A 95 36.82 7.75 -6.37
N GLY A 96 36.49 7.08 -7.47
CA GLY A 96 37.05 7.37 -8.80
C GLY A 96 36.85 8.83 -9.22
N GLY A 97 37.92 9.47 -9.69
CA GLY A 97 37.89 10.87 -10.12
C GLY A 97 37.85 11.90 -8.98
N THR A 98 37.92 11.47 -7.72
CA THR A 98 38.01 12.37 -6.57
C THR A 98 39.46 12.74 -6.23
N LEU A 99 39.64 13.85 -5.52
CA LEU A 99 40.94 14.24 -5.02
C LEU A 99 41.31 13.42 -3.77
N PHE A 100 42.58 13.01 -3.70
CA PHE A 100 43.21 12.57 -2.48
C PHE A 100 44.44 13.43 -2.18
N PHE A 101 44.81 13.46 -0.91
CA PHE A 101 45.83 14.33 -0.36
C PHE A 101 46.86 13.51 0.39
N VAL A 102 48.12 13.96 0.32
CA VAL A 102 49.25 13.33 1.00
C VAL A 102 49.94 14.35 1.88
N ASN A 103 50.13 13.98 3.15
CA ASN A 103 50.92 14.71 4.13
C ASN A 103 52.17 13.92 4.47
N TYR A 104 53.30 14.59 4.68
CA TYR A 104 54.52 13.94 5.11
C TYR A 104 55.54 14.92 5.71
N ASP A 105 56.38 14.41 6.59
CA ASP A 105 57.52 15.14 7.13
C ASP A 105 58.79 14.84 6.31
N MET A 106 59.77 15.72 6.46
CA MET A 106 61.04 15.64 5.76
C MET A 106 62.19 15.66 6.75
N ARG A 107 63.33 15.08 6.36
CA ARG A 107 64.57 15.29 7.11
C ARG A 107 64.99 16.75 6.97
N PRO A 108 65.24 17.46 8.08
CA PRO A 108 65.69 18.84 8.01
C PRO A 108 67.02 18.90 7.26
N VAL A 109 67.08 19.78 6.26
CA VAL A 109 68.32 20.10 5.56
C VAL A 109 69.17 20.96 6.50
N SER A 110 70.48 20.74 6.51
CA SER A 110 71.40 21.45 7.42
C SER A 110 71.18 22.98 7.34
N GLY A 111 70.75 23.59 8.45
CA GLY A 111 70.44 25.02 8.56
C GLY A 111 68.94 25.41 8.51
N ALA A 112 68.04 24.48 8.18
CA ALA A 112 66.59 24.71 8.10
C ALA A 112 65.83 23.81 9.11
N VAL A 113 66.14 23.95 10.40
CA VAL A 113 65.40 23.25 11.46
C VAL A 113 64.11 24.02 11.73
N PRO A 114 62.93 23.37 11.70
CA PRO A 114 61.67 24.03 12.03
C PRO A 114 61.72 24.61 13.46
N LEU A 115 61.26 25.86 13.61
CA LEU A 115 61.26 26.56 14.90
C LEU A 115 60.37 25.88 15.95
N LEU A 116 59.32 25.21 15.48
CA LEU A 116 58.38 24.46 16.30
C LEU A 116 58.56 22.96 16.00
N THR A 117 58.82 22.18 17.04
CA THR A 117 59.10 20.74 16.91
C THR A 117 58.24 19.85 17.81
N ASP A 118 57.62 20.42 18.85
CA ASP A 118 56.86 19.65 19.82
C ASP A 118 55.41 19.40 19.38
N ARG A 119 55.14 18.17 18.92
CA ARG A 119 53.81 17.67 18.51
C ARG A 119 53.13 16.81 19.60
N ASN A 120 53.73 16.70 20.78
CA ASN A 120 53.21 15.84 21.84
C ASN A 120 51.93 16.42 22.45
N PRO A 121 51.02 15.57 22.95
CA PRO A 121 49.90 16.02 23.77
C PRO A 121 50.39 16.89 24.93
N GLY A 122 49.78 18.07 25.11
CA GLY A 122 50.17 19.05 26.13
C GLY A 122 51.14 20.14 25.67
N SER A 123 51.71 20.03 24.47
CA SER A 123 52.49 21.11 23.83
C SER A 123 51.63 22.33 23.51
N VAL A 124 52.18 23.54 23.67
CA VAL A 124 51.52 24.80 23.27
C VAL A 124 51.19 24.79 21.78
N THR A 125 52.11 24.31 20.92
CA THR A 125 51.91 24.22 19.47
C THR A 125 50.70 23.34 19.14
N ARG A 126 50.58 22.20 19.82
CA ARG A 126 49.47 21.28 19.61
C ARG A 126 48.15 21.82 20.12
N LEU A 127 48.13 22.41 21.32
CA LEU A 127 46.93 23.03 21.87
C LEU A 127 46.37 24.14 20.97
N LEU A 128 47.26 24.96 20.39
CA LEU A 128 46.86 25.98 19.42
C LEU A 128 46.31 25.34 18.14
N ALA A 129 47.01 24.35 17.57
CA ALA A 129 46.55 23.65 16.37
C ALA A 129 45.17 23.00 16.58
N GLU A 130 44.96 22.33 17.72
CA GLU A 130 43.67 21.72 18.11
C GLU A 130 42.56 22.77 18.27
N SER A 131 42.87 23.93 18.85
CA SER A 131 41.91 25.03 19.00
C SER A 131 41.44 25.57 17.65
N PHE A 132 42.37 25.84 16.73
CA PHE A 132 42.04 26.30 15.38
C PHE A 132 41.34 25.21 14.55
N ALA A 133 41.82 23.96 14.62
CA ALA A 133 41.23 22.83 13.92
C ALA A 133 39.76 22.62 14.32
N ARG A 134 39.41 22.88 15.59
CA ARG A 134 38.02 22.79 16.06
C ARG A 134 37.14 23.80 15.34
N GLU A 135 37.58 25.05 15.24
CA GLU A 135 36.82 26.10 14.53
C GLU A 135 36.70 25.79 13.03
N TYR A 136 37.79 25.31 12.40
CA TYR A 136 37.74 24.87 11.01
C TYR A 136 36.79 23.68 10.78
N ALA A 137 36.78 22.71 11.69
CA ALA A 137 35.86 21.57 11.61
C ALA A 137 34.40 21.99 11.79
N VAL A 138 34.12 22.96 12.68
CA VAL A 138 32.77 23.54 12.84
C VAL A 138 32.35 24.26 11.57
N LEU A 139 33.22 25.11 11.00
CA LEU A 139 32.94 25.81 9.76
C LEU A 139 32.72 24.84 8.59
N SER A 140 33.55 23.81 8.47
CA SER A 140 33.41 22.79 7.41
C SER A 140 32.06 22.07 7.52
N ARG A 141 31.63 21.70 8.73
CA ARG A 141 30.29 21.12 8.93
C ARG A 141 29.16 22.08 8.56
N GLN A 142 29.30 23.36 8.88
CA GLN A 142 28.31 24.37 8.49
C GLN A 142 28.23 24.52 6.96
N LEU A 143 29.36 24.49 6.26
CA LEU A 143 29.40 24.55 4.80
C LEU A 143 28.76 23.32 4.15
N GLU A 144 28.94 22.12 4.72
CA GLU A 144 28.23 20.92 4.27
C GLU A 144 26.72 21.05 4.47
N GLY A 145 26.27 21.63 5.60
CA GLY A 145 24.87 21.95 5.83
C GLY A 145 24.30 22.91 4.78
N VAL A 146 25.02 23.98 4.44
CA VAL A 146 24.63 24.94 3.39
C VAL A 146 24.63 24.31 2.00
N TYR A 147 25.57 23.41 1.72
CA TYR A 147 25.57 22.65 0.47
C TYR A 147 24.34 21.73 0.39
N ALA A 148 24.05 21.00 1.47
CA ALA A 148 22.89 20.11 1.57
C ALA A 148 21.56 20.87 1.50
N SER A 149 21.47 22.10 2.00
CA SER A 149 20.26 22.92 1.88
C SER A 149 19.96 23.37 0.44
N GLY A 150 20.92 23.26 -0.48
CA GLY A 150 20.74 23.62 -1.89
C GLY A 150 20.01 22.58 -2.75
N PHE A 151 19.79 21.36 -2.23
CA PHE A 151 19.15 20.29 -3.00
C PHE A 151 17.81 19.89 -2.41
N LEU A 152 16.82 19.67 -3.28
CA LEU A 152 15.46 19.31 -2.89
C LEU A 152 15.42 18.07 -1.97
N GLU A 153 16.30 17.10 -2.22
CA GLU A 153 16.38 15.83 -1.48
C GLU A 153 16.83 15.99 -0.02
N THR A 154 17.75 16.91 0.23
CA THR A 154 18.46 17.04 1.51
C THR A 154 18.03 18.28 2.29
N ALA A 155 17.47 19.30 1.64
CA ALA A 155 16.97 20.50 2.30
C ALA A 155 15.81 20.18 3.27
N THR A 156 15.75 20.91 4.38
CA THR A 156 14.74 20.73 5.42
C THR A 156 14.19 22.09 5.88
N GLY A 157 13.00 22.09 6.47
CA GLY A 157 12.36 23.28 7.04
C GLY A 157 12.29 24.45 6.05
N ARG A 158 12.79 25.62 6.47
CA ARG A 158 12.74 26.87 5.71
C ARG A 158 13.47 26.77 4.37
N ASP A 159 14.60 26.07 4.31
CA ASP A 159 15.38 25.96 3.07
C ASP A 159 14.61 25.16 2.02
N LEU A 160 13.90 24.10 2.46
CA LEU A 160 12.99 23.35 1.60
C LEU A 160 11.84 24.23 1.10
N ASP A 161 11.27 25.07 1.97
CA ASP A 161 10.19 25.99 1.59
C ASP A 161 10.65 26.97 0.51
N GLN A 162 11.88 27.50 0.61
CA GLN A 162 12.45 28.40 -0.40
C GLN A 162 12.71 27.69 -1.72
N LEU A 163 13.25 26.47 -1.69
CA LEU A 163 13.48 25.68 -2.92
C LEU A 163 12.16 25.35 -3.63
N VAL A 164 11.15 24.96 -2.88
CA VAL A 164 9.85 24.56 -3.42
C VAL A 164 9.06 25.79 -3.93
N ALA A 165 9.27 26.96 -3.32
CA ALA A 165 8.73 28.23 -3.83
C ALA A 165 9.27 28.61 -5.22
N LEU A 166 10.48 28.20 -5.61
CA LEU A 166 11.01 28.40 -6.97
C LEU A 166 10.15 27.71 -8.05
N VAL A 167 9.43 26.65 -7.66
CA VAL A 167 8.51 25.90 -8.53
C VAL A 167 7.05 26.38 -8.36
N GLY A 168 6.83 27.47 -7.60
CA GLY A 168 5.50 28.03 -7.37
C GLY A 168 4.65 27.23 -6.39
N ILE A 169 5.28 26.45 -5.50
CA ILE A 169 4.59 25.61 -4.52
C ILE A 169 4.87 26.17 -3.13
N GLU A 170 3.82 26.28 -2.33
CA GLU A 170 3.90 26.70 -0.93
C GLU A 170 3.48 25.56 0.00
N ARG A 171 4.10 25.48 1.19
CA ARG A 171 3.77 24.46 2.19
C ARG A 171 2.32 24.60 2.67
N LEU A 172 1.62 23.49 2.69
CA LEU A 172 0.30 23.41 3.28
C LEU A 172 0.45 23.40 4.81
N THR A 173 0.19 24.54 5.44
CA THR A 173 0.10 24.66 6.89
C THR A 173 -1.28 24.19 7.37
N ARG A 174 -1.42 23.90 8.68
CA ARG A 174 -2.67 23.49 9.33
C ARG A 174 -3.90 24.14 8.70
N SER A 175 -4.93 23.33 8.43
CA SER A 175 -6.18 23.84 7.91
C SER A 175 -6.74 24.92 8.83
N ALA A 176 -7.35 25.94 8.23
CA ALA A 176 -8.04 27.03 8.90
C ALA A 176 -8.73 26.61 10.19
N ALA A 177 -8.57 27.41 11.24
CA ALA A 177 -9.19 27.12 12.53
C ALA A 177 -10.72 26.99 12.38
N ILE A 178 -11.27 25.91 12.94
CA ILE A 178 -12.69 25.62 12.94
C ILE A 178 -13.27 25.87 14.34
N GLY A 179 -14.55 26.21 14.37
CA GLY A 179 -15.32 26.34 15.59
C GLY A 179 -16.80 26.48 15.30
N SER A 180 -17.54 26.92 16.30
CA SER A 180 -18.95 27.25 16.13
C SER A 180 -19.26 28.64 16.66
N VAL A 181 -20.30 29.25 16.10
CA VAL A 181 -20.85 30.52 16.55
C VAL A 181 -22.34 30.40 16.74
N ILE A 182 -22.85 31.14 17.72
CA ILE A 182 -24.28 31.23 18.01
C ILE A 182 -24.76 32.58 17.50
N PHE A 183 -25.70 32.55 16.58
CA PHE A 183 -26.47 33.73 16.17
C PHE A 183 -27.72 33.81 17.04
N ALA A 184 -27.99 34.98 17.62
CA ALA A 184 -29.10 35.16 18.55
C ALA A 184 -29.84 36.49 18.39
N ARG A 185 -31.02 36.56 19.00
CA ARG A 185 -31.94 37.71 19.01
C ARG A 185 -32.67 37.81 20.36
N GLY A 186 -33.11 39.01 20.74
CA GLY A 186 -33.75 39.28 22.04
C GLY A 186 -35.22 38.85 22.16
N ALA A 187 -35.91 38.60 21.04
CA ALA A 187 -37.29 38.10 21.00
C ALA A 187 -37.42 36.91 20.05
N PRO A 188 -38.37 35.96 20.26
CA PRO A 188 -38.53 34.79 19.40
C PRO A 188 -38.69 35.15 17.90
N ALA A 189 -38.10 34.35 17.02
CA ALA A 189 -38.15 34.60 15.58
C ALA A 189 -39.59 34.63 15.05
N ALA A 190 -39.97 35.71 14.37
CA ALA A 190 -41.31 35.88 13.80
C ALA A 190 -41.56 34.99 12.56
N ALA A 191 -40.50 34.63 11.85
CA ALA A 191 -40.44 33.72 10.70
C ALA A 191 -39.09 33.00 10.68
N ASP A 192 -38.94 32.00 9.83
CA ASP A 192 -37.67 31.30 9.63
C ASP A 192 -36.62 32.26 9.01
N ILE A 193 -35.42 32.30 9.59
CA ILE A 193 -34.31 33.14 9.10
C ILE A 193 -33.17 32.22 8.67
N THR A 194 -32.82 32.26 7.39
CA THR A 194 -31.71 31.49 6.83
C THR A 194 -30.40 32.27 6.93
N ILE A 195 -29.39 31.60 7.46
CA ILE A 195 -28.00 32.04 7.50
C ILE A 195 -27.27 31.22 6.46
N GLU A 196 -26.83 31.87 5.38
CA GLU A 196 -26.14 31.20 4.29
C GLU A 196 -24.72 30.79 4.68
N ALA A 197 -24.21 29.74 4.03
CA ALA A 197 -22.79 29.45 4.03
C ALA A 197 -22.02 30.62 3.38
N GLY A 198 -20.81 30.91 3.87
CA GLY A 198 -19.98 32.03 3.40
C GLY A 198 -20.29 33.38 4.06
N THR A 199 -21.13 33.43 5.10
CA THR A 199 -21.36 34.65 5.88
C THR A 199 -20.08 35.05 6.60
N ARG A 200 -19.52 36.23 6.28
CA ARG A 200 -18.24 36.71 6.85
C ARG A 200 -18.38 37.32 8.24
N LEU A 201 -17.53 36.86 9.15
CA LEU A 201 -17.47 37.22 10.55
C LEU A 201 -16.05 37.63 10.94
N SER A 202 -15.87 38.36 12.04
CA SER A 202 -14.53 38.63 12.59
C SER A 202 -14.49 38.77 14.10
N SER A 203 -13.29 38.64 14.67
CA SER A 203 -13.02 39.06 16.05
C SER A 203 -13.07 40.59 16.18
N ALA A 204 -13.48 41.08 17.35
CA ALA A 204 -13.52 42.52 17.63
C ALA A 204 -12.17 43.09 18.07
N GLN A 205 -11.28 42.26 18.61
CA GLN A 205 -9.97 42.68 19.14
C GLN A 205 -8.83 42.32 18.19
N PRO A 206 -7.79 43.17 18.06
CA PRO A 206 -6.56 42.84 17.35
C PRO A 206 -5.78 41.69 18.03
N PRO A 207 -5.13 40.78 17.28
CA PRO A 207 -5.16 40.67 15.82
C PRO A 207 -6.55 40.23 15.32
N VAL A 208 -7.05 40.93 14.31
CA VAL A 208 -8.39 40.67 13.75
C VAL A 208 -8.33 39.37 12.95
N ALA A 209 -9.04 38.36 13.42
CA ALA A 209 -9.21 37.09 12.72
C ALA A 209 -10.55 37.09 11.98
N THR A 210 -10.53 36.70 10.70
CA THR A 210 -11.72 36.65 9.83
C THR A 210 -12.18 35.22 9.62
N PHE A 211 -13.49 35.01 9.71
CA PHE A 211 -14.15 33.71 9.63
C PHE A 211 -15.29 33.73 8.62
N GLU A 212 -15.71 32.56 8.17
CA GLU A 212 -16.90 32.36 7.36
C GLU A 212 -17.72 31.15 7.88
N THR A 213 -19.03 31.19 7.73
CA THR A 213 -19.91 30.05 8.02
C THR A 213 -19.67 28.93 7.01
N SER A 214 -19.41 27.70 7.45
CA SER A 214 -19.10 26.58 6.54
C SER A 214 -20.33 25.88 5.98
N GLU A 215 -21.46 25.95 6.70
CA GLU A 215 -22.72 25.33 6.32
C GLU A 215 -23.88 26.31 6.55
N PRO A 216 -24.96 26.23 5.75
CA PRO A 216 -26.15 27.01 6.01
C PRO A 216 -26.87 26.52 7.28
N ARG A 217 -27.52 27.45 7.98
CA ARG A 217 -28.34 27.18 9.17
C ARG A 217 -29.61 28.01 9.16
N VAL A 218 -30.72 27.43 9.61
CA VAL A 218 -32.00 28.12 9.69
C VAL A 218 -32.39 28.32 11.15
N LEU A 219 -32.53 29.58 11.55
CA LEU A 219 -33.18 29.94 12.81
C LEU A 219 -34.69 29.82 12.63
N ARG A 220 -35.28 28.76 13.16
CA ARG A 220 -36.71 28.48 13.02
C ARG A 220 -37.58 29.50 13.77
N ARG A 221 -38.78 29.76 13.26
CA ARG A 221 -39.82 30.54 13.93
C ARG A 221 -40.02 30.06 15.36
N GLY A 222 -40.08 30.99 16.30
CA GLY A 222 -40.30 30.71 17.72
C GLY A 222 -39.02 30.39 18.52
N THR A 223 -37.84 30.29 17.90
CA THR A 223 -36.57 30.10 18.61
C THR A 223 -35.78 31.41 18.75
N LEU A 224 -34.83 31.45 19.70
CA LEU A 224 -34.05 32.64 20.05
C LEU A 224 -32.62 32.62 19.49
N SER A 225 -32.08 31.44 19.20
CA SER A 225 -30.70 31.28 18.76
C SER A 225 -30.50 30.03 17.91
N VAL A 226 -29.49 30.05 17.04
CA VAL A 226 -29.05 28.91 16.24
C VAL A 226 -27.51 28.85 16.21
N GLU A 227 -26.97 27.64 16.28
CA GLU A 227 -25.53 27.40 16.18
C GLU A 227 -25.15 27.08 14.73
N ALA A 228 -24.12 27.76 14.23
CA ALA A 228 -23.55 27.54 12.91
C ALA A 228 -22.06 27.23 13.00
N PRO A 229 -21.57 26.24 12.24
CA PRO A 229 -20.13 25.97 12.15
C PRO A 229 -19.44 27.08 11.36
N VAL A 230 -18.24 27.44 11.80
CA VAL A 230 -17.39 28.48 11.18
C VAL A 230 -15.99 27.95 10.93
N ARG A 231 -15.36 28.52 9.90
CA ARG A 231 -13.99 28.25 9.50
C ARG A 231 -13.26 29.57 9.32
N ALA A 232 -12.00 29.65 9.77
CA ALA A 232 -11.15 30.81 9.53
C ALA A 232 -10.86 30.96 8.02
N THR A 233 -10.76 32.20 7.56
CA THR A 233 -10.36 32.50 6.17
C THR A 233 -8.83 32.45 5.99
N VAL A 234 -8.09 32.61 7.08
CA VAL A 234 -6.62 32.51 7.12
C VAL A 234 -6.24 31.19 7.80
N ASN A 235 -5.27 30.48 7.21
CA ASN A 235 -4.74 29.23 7.76
C ASN A 235 -3.79 29.49 8.94
N GLY A 236 -3.60 28.47 9.79
CA GLY A 236 -2.69 28.54 10.92
C GLY A 236 -3.21 29.27 12.17
N SER A 237 -2.32 29.50 13.14
CA SER A 237 -2.65 29.98 14.49
C SER A 237 -3.28 31.37 14.54
N ALA A 238 -3.15 32.17 13.48
CA ALA A 238 -3.83 33.46 13.36
C ALA A 238 -5.37 33.35 13.40
N GLY A 239 -5.93 32.20 13.01
CA GLY A 239 -7.38 31.92 13.12
C GLY A 239 -7.83 31.38 14.48
N VAL A 240 -6.91 31.12 15.41
CA VAL A 240 -7.22 30.59 16.75
C VAL A 240 -7.60 31.74 17.67
N VAL A 241 -8.87 31.78 18.07
CA VAL A 241 -9.40 32.81 18.96
C VAL A 241 -10.07 32.18 20.17
N GLY A 242 -10.00 32.87 21.31
CA GLY A 242 -10.64 32.44 22.54
C GLY A 242 -12.18 32.46 22.46
N PRO A 243 -12.87 31.92 23.48
CA PRO A 243 -14.32 32.01 23.57
C PRO A 243 -14.78 33.47 23.60
N ARG A 244 -15.94 33.75 22.99
CA ARG A 244 -16.57 35.08 22.83
C ARG A 244 -15.75 36.12 22.05
N ALA A 245 -14.67 35.72 21.37
CA ALA A 245 -13.87 36.63 20.56
C ALA A 245 -14.57 37.02 19.25
N ILE A 246 -15.29 36.10 18.61
CA ILE A 246 -16.00 36.33 17.34
C ILE A 246 -17.31 37.07 17.65
N SER A 247 -17.45 38.31 17.19
CA SER A 247 -18.61 39.16 17.55
C SER A 247 -19.06 40.11 16.44
N VAL A 248 -18.29 40.27 15.37
CA VAL A 248 -18.59 41.21 14.28
C VAL A 248 -19.13 40.45 13.07
N ILE A 249 -20.29 40.87 12.56
CA ILE A 249 -20.87 40.38 11.30
C ILE A 249 -20.60 41.43 10.21
N HIS A 250 -19.97 41.04 9.11
CA HIS A 250 -19.61 41.99 8.03
C HIS A 250 -20.82 42.40 7.18
N ARG A 251 -21.77 41.48 6.99
CA ARG A 251 -23.04 41.73 6.31
C ARG A 251 -24.19 41.41 7.27
N PRO A 252 -24.83 42.43 7.88
CA PRO A 252 -25.92 42.20 8.82
C PRO A 252 -27.03 41.32 8.23
N ILE A 253 -27.46 40.31 8.99
CA ILE A 253 -28.57 39.43 8.63
C ILE A 253 -29.82 39.95 9.34
N PHE A 254 -30.89 40.18 8.58
CA PHE A 254 -32.12 40.72 9.13
C PHE A 254 -32.71 39.77 10.18
N GLY A 255 -33.00 40.30 11.38
CA GLY A 255 -33.57 39.53 12.48
C GLY A 255 -32.56 38.79 13.38
N ILE A 256 -31.26 39.04 13.20
CA ILE A 256 -30.19 38.61 14.11
C ILE A 256 -29.57 39.84 14.79
N GLU A 257 -29.42 39.82 16.10
CA GLU A 257 -28.96 40.96 16.91
C GLU A 257 -27.58 40.73 17.53
N GLN A 258 -27.25 39.48 17.85
CA GLN A 258 -26.02 39.12 18.56
C GLN A 258 -25.34 37.89 17.94
N LEU A 259 -24.01 37.86 18.07
CA LEU A 259 -23.16 36.77 17.64
C LEU A 259 -22.06 36.55 18.69
N TRP A 260 -21.84 35.29 19.06
CA TRP A 260 -20.64 34.91 19.82
C TRP A 260 -20.24 33.47 19.55
N ASN A 261 -18.95 33.14 19.70
CA ASN A 261 -18.50 31.75 19.77
C ASN A 261 -18.53 31.24 21.23
N PRO A 262 -19.19 30.11 21.52
CA PRO A 262 -19.25 29.56 22.88
C PRO A 262 -17.90 28.96 23.33
N GLN A 263 -17.13 28.40 22.40
CA GLN A 263 -15.81 27.81 22.63
C GLN A 263 -14.77 28.48 21.74
N GLY A 264 -13.50 28.40 22.14
CA GLY A 264 -12.40 28.86 21.29
C GLY A 264 -12.30 28.05 20.00
N THR A 265 -11.87 28.68 18.91
CA THR A 265 -11.61 27.97 17.65
C THR A 265 -10.35 27.12 17.79
N ARG A 266 -10.29 26.00 17.08
CA ARG A 266 -9.16 25.07 17.11
C ARG A 266 -8.71 24.74 15.70
N LEU A 267 -7.42 24.48 15.52
CA LEU A 267 -6.89 24.03 14.23
C LEU A 267 -7.35 22.60 13.96
N SER A 268 -7.64 22.32 12.69
CA SER A 268 -7.95 20.97 12.22
C SER A 268 -6.81 20.47 11.34
N GLY A 269 -6.48 19.18 11.43
CA GLY A 269 -5.41 18.55 10.66
C GLY A 269 -3.98 18.82 11.16
N GLU A 270 -3.04 18.11 10.55
CA GLU A 270 -1.60 18.21 10.80
C GLU A 270 -0.92 19.12 9.77
N ASP A 271 0.23 19.70 10.13
CA ASP A 271 1.06 20.44 9.17
C ASP A 271 1.67 19.49 8.13
N GLU A 272 1.81 19.94 6.87
CA GLU A 272 2.50 19.17 5.85
C GLU A 272 3.96 18.95 6.23
N THR A 273 4.37 17.69 6.35
CA THR A 273 5.76 17.30 6.66
C THR A 273 6.69 17.61 5.49
N ASP A 274 7.99 17.77 5.76
CA ASP A 274 9.01 17.95 4.71
C ASP A 274 8.99 16.83 3.67
N VAL A 275 8.71 15.60 4.11
CA VAL A 275 8.60 14.43 3.23
C VAL A 275 7.40 14.58 2.28
N ALA A 276 6.25 14.99 2.80
CA ALA A 276 5.05 15.21 2.00
C ALA A 276 5.21 16.38 1.03
N LEU A 277 5.78 17.50 1.49
CA LEU A 277 6.08 18.66 0.65
C LEU A 277 7.03 18.31 -0.48
N ARG A 278 8.12 17.58 -0.19
CA ARG A 278 9.08 17.10 -1.20
C ARG A 278 8.42 16.21 -2.24
N ALA A 279 7.57 15.26 -1.80
CA ALA A 279 6.83 14.39 -2.71
C ALA A 279 5.86 15.17 -3.61
N ARG A 280 5.21 16.20 -3.08
CA ARG A 280 4.34 17.10 -3.87
C ARG A 280 5.16 17.95 -4.86
N ALA A 281 6.30 18.48 -4.43
CA ALA A 281 7.20 19.25 -5.29
C ALA A 281 7.74 18.42 -6.46
N ARG A 282 8.20 17.18 -6.21
CA ARG A 282 8.63 16.27 -7.28
C ARG A 282 7.52 15.98 -8.28
N ARG A 283 6.32 15.66 -7.79
CA ARG A 283 5.17 15.42 -8.66
C ARG A 283 4.88 16.65 -9.51
N SER A 284 4.81 17.84 -8.91
CA SER A 284 4.58 19.07 -9.67
C SER A 284 5.66 19.33 -10.73
N LEU A 285 6.93 19.06 -10.45
CA LEU A 285 8.00 19.18 -11.46
C LEU A 285 7.80 18.21 -12.64
N GLN A 286 7.41 16.97 -12.35
CA GLN A 286 7.09 15.97 -13.37
C GLN A 286 5.85 16.36 -14.20
N HIS A 287 4.87 17.04 -13.58
CA HIS A 287 3.63 17.48 -14.24
C HIS A 287 3.80 18.82 -14.98
N ALA A 288 4.74 19.66 -14.58
CA ALA A 288 5.02 20.95 -15.22
C ALA A 288 5.77 20.80 -16.54
N GLY A 289 6.53 19.71 -16.70
CA GLY A 289 7.11 19.33 -17.99
C GLY A 289 6.03 19.01 -19.01
N ARG A 290 6.31 19.23 -20.30
CA ARG A 290 5.63 18.58 -21.42
C ARG A 290 6.60 17.58 -22.05
N ALA A 291 6.10 16.72 -22.94
CA ALA A 291 6.94 15.84 -23.75
C ALA A 291 7.76 14.78 -22.99
N THR A 292 7.31 14.37 -21.78
CA THR A 292 7.89 13.24 -21.04
C THR A 292 6.81 12.24 -20.62
N ASN A 293 7.17 10.98 -20.38
CA ASN A 293 6.22 9.96 -19.92
C ASN A 293 5.59 10.33 -18.57
N GLY A 294 6.36 10.94 -17.67
CA GLY A 294 5.84 11.42 -16.38
C GLY A 294 4.81 12.54 -16.54
N ALA A 295 5.01 13.46 -17.49
CA ALA A 295 4.06 14.53 -17.79
C ALA A 295 2.75 13.98 -18.39
N LEU A 296 2.85 13.03 -19.32
CA LEU A 296 1.69 12.39 -19.95
C LEU A 296 0.88 11.56 -18.93
N LEU A 297 1.57 10.80 -18.09
CA LEU A 297 0.97 10.05 -16.98
C LEU A 297 0.27 10.99 -15.98
N GLY A 298 0.95 12.04 -15.54
CA GLY A 298 0.41 13.02 -14.60
C GLY A 298 -0.78 13.80 -15.15
N ALA A 299 -0.74 14.15 -16.43
CA ALA A 299 -1.86 14.80 -17.10
C ALA A 299 -3.08 13.88 -17.16
N LEU A 300 -2.90 12.60 -17.52
CA LEU A 300 -4.00 11.63 -17.54
C LEU A 300 -4.54 11.34 -16.13
N ALA A 301 -3.68 11.28 -15.12
CA ALA A 301 -4.09 11.13 -13.72
C ALA A 301 -4.86 12.34 -13.15
N SER A 302 -4.86 13.48 -13.85
CA SER A 302 -5.70 14.64 -13.49
C SER A 302 -7.17 14.48 -13.92
N VAL A 303 -7.47 13.52 -14.81
CA VAL A 303 -8.83 13.22 -15.25
C VAL A 303 -9.56 12.49 -14.11
N PRO A 304 -10.81 12.89 -13.78
CA PRO A 304 -11.60 12.17 -12.78
C PRO A 304 -11.64 10.66 -13.10
N ARG A 305 -11.59 9.82 -12.05
CA ARG A 305 -11.61 8.33 -12.13
C ARG A 305 -10.36 7.65 -12.69
N VAL A 306 -9.46 8.36 -13.38
CA VAL A 306 -8.20 7.80 -13.87
C VAL A 306 -7.14 7.86 -12.77
N ARG A 307 -6.55 6.72 -12.41
CA ARG A 307 -5.39 6.67 -11.51
C ARG A 307 -4.12 6.41 -12.33
N GLU A 308 -2.97 6.78 -11.79
CA GLU A 308 -1.67 6.52 -12.45
C GLU A 308 -1.50 5.03 -12.82
N LYS A 309 -1.94 4.12 -11.95
CA LYS A 309 -1.88 2.66 -12.17
C LYS A 309 -2.81 2.12 -13.27
N ASP A 310 -3.74 2.95 -13.75
CA ASP A 310 -4.67 2.60 -14.82
C ASP A 310 -4.11 2.96 -16.21
N VAL A 311 -2.99 3.68 -16.27
CA VAL A 311 -2.39 4.20 -17.49
C VAL A 311 -1.06 3.51 -17.75
N ARG A 312 -0.93 2.88 -18.93
CA ARG A 312 0.33 2.32 -19.40
C ARG A 312 0.83 3.10 -20.61
N ILE A 313 2.07 3.56 -20.53
CA ILE A 313 2.78 4.22 -21.63
C ILE A 313 3.90 3.29 -22.07
N ALA A 314 3.95 2.95 -23.34
CA ALA A 314 4.99 2.12 -23.92
C ALA A 314 5.62 2.79 -25.15
N GLU A 315 6.96 2.75 -25.18
CA GLU A 315 7.80 3.25 -26.25
C GLU A 315 8.59 2.08 -26.83
N ASP A 316 8.59 1.98 -28.16
CA ASP A 316 9.46 1.05 -28.87
C ASP A 316 10.32 1.85 -29.87
N PRO A 317 11.51 2.29 -29.45
CA PRO A 317 12.38 3.10 -30.29
C PRO A 317 13.02 2.30 -31.43
N LEU A 318 12.99 0.95 -31.39
CA LEU A 318 13.61 0.08 -32.39
C LEU A 318 12.63 -0.22 -33.54
N ALA A 319 11.40 -0.64 -33.22
CA ALA A 319 10.42 -0.99 -34.25
C ALA A 319 9.62 0.22 -34.76
N ARG A 320 9.34 1.21 -33.90
CA ARG A 320 8.49 2.37 -34.24
C ARG A 320 9.02 3.68 -33.65
N PRO A 321 10.14 4.21 -34.17
CA PRO A 321 10.69 5.48 -33.70
C PRO A 321 9.67 6.62 -33.87
N GLY A 322 9.51 7.42 -32.81
CA GLY A 322 8.58 8.56 -32.80
C GLY A 322 7.11 8.21 -32.56
N VAL A 323 6.80 6.96 -32.18
CA VAL A 323 5.45 6.54 -31.79
C VAL A 323 5.41 6.12 -30.32
N VAL A 324 4.46 6.67 -29.56
CA VAL A 324 4.19 6.31 -28.17
C VAL A 324 2.81 5.68 -28.10
N THR A 325 2.68 4.55 -27.43
CA THR A 325 1.37 3.89 -27.21
C THR A 325 0.90 4.12 -25.77
N VAL A 326 -0.35 4.57 -25.62
CA VAL A 326 -0.97 4.89 -24.33
C VAL A 326 -2.25 4.09 -24.16
N ASN A 327 -2.28 3.22 -23.15
CA ASN A 327 -3.45 2.41 -22.84
C ASN A 327 -4.03 2.85 -21.49
N VAL A 328 -5.30 3.25 -21.49
CA VAL A 328 -6.06 3.59 -20.29
C VAL A 328 -7.07 2.47 -20.03
N ALA A 329 -6.94 1.77 -18.91
CA ALA A 329 -7.75 0.60 -18.56
C ALA A 329 -8.91 0.96 -17.61
N VAL A 330 -9.61 2.06 -17.88
CA VAL A 330 -10.77 2.54 -17.11
C VAL A 330 -11.88 2.97 -18.08
N PRO A 331 -13.15 2.57 -17.85
CA PRO A 331 -14.27 3.12 -18.60
C PRO A 331 -14.49 4.59 -18.22
N LEU A 332 -14.38 5.48 -19.20
CA LEU A 332 -14.55 6.93 -19.04
C LEU A 332 -15.87 7.39 -19.62
N GLU A 333 -16.49 8.38 -18.98
CA GLU A 333 -17.63 9.07 -19.57
C GLU A 333 -17.18 9.88 -20.80
N PRO A 334 -18.08 10.18 -21.77
CA PRO A 334 -17.71 10.89 -23.00
C PRO A 334 -16.98 12.23 -22.75
N ALA A 335 -17.40 12.99 -21.74
CA ALA A 335 -16.75 14.26 -21.37
C ALA A 335 -15.34 14.06 -20.77
N GLU A 336 -15.14 13.01 -20.00
CA GLU A 336 -13.84 12.65 -19.39
C GLU A 336 -12.88 12.13 -20.47
N CYS A 337 -13.40 11.33 -21.41
CA CYS A 337 -12.65 10.82 -22.55
C CYS A 337 -12.11 11.95 -23.43
N LEU A 338 -12.97 12.91 -23.82
CA LEU A 338 -12.55 14.07 -24.62
C LEU A 338 -11.48 14.89 -23.89
N ARG A 339 -11.63 15.07 -22.57
CA ARG A 339 -10.63 15.76 -21.75
C ARG A 339 -9.31 15.01 -21.71
N ALA A 340 -9.33 13.69 -21.59
CA ALA A 340 -8.12 12.86 -21.61
C ALA A 340 -7.38 12.96 -22.97
N VAL A 341 -8.11 12.94 -24.08
CA VAL A 341 -7.54 13.11 -25.43
C VAL A 341 -6.91 14.50 -25.60
N GLU A 342 -7.60 15.56 -25.15
CA GLU A 342 -7.06 16.93 -25.17
C GLU A 342 -5.76 17.03 -24.34
N LEU A 343 -5.71 16.37 -23.18
CA LEU A 343 -4.53 16.34 -22.33
C LEU A 343 -3.36 15.59 -22.99
N ILE A 344 -3.63 14.48 -23.68
CA ILE A 344 -2.61 13.77 -24.48
C ILE A 344 -2.05 14.69 -25.57
N GLU A 345 -2.90 15.38 -26.32
CA GLU A 345 -2.48 16.27 -27.41
C GLU A 345 -1.72 17.51 -26.92
N THR A 346 -2.09 18.07 -25.77
CA THR A 346 -1.42 19.25 -25.22
C THR A 346 -0.08 18.93 -24.55
N THR A 347 0.11 17.70 -24.09
CA THR A 347 1.35 17.25 -23.43
C THR A 347 2.33 16.55 -24.35
N ARG A 348 1.89 16.02 -25.51
CA ARG A 348 2.79 15.30 -26.40
C ARG A 348 3.93 16.16 -26.97
N PRO A 349 5.10 15.57 -27.26
CA PRO A 349 6.17 16.26 -27.98
C PRO A 349 5.77 16.58 -29.42
N VAL A 350 6.34 17.66 -29.96
CA VAL A 350 6.27 17.94 -31.40
C VAL A 350 7.00 16.83 -32.17
N GLY A 351 6.38 16.27 -33.21
CA GLY A 351 6.96 15.22 -34.05
C GLY A 351 6.77 13.79 -33.53
N VAL A 352 6.24 13.62 -32.31
CA VAL A 352 5.89 12.30 -31.76
C VAL A 352 4.39 12.06 -31.93
N ARG A 353 4.04 10.87 -32.42
CA ARG A 353 2.65 10.41 -32.58
C ARG A 353 2.25 9.57 -31.38
N VAL A 354 1.17 9.94 -30.72
CA VAL A 354 0.61 9.15 -29.61
C VAL A 354 -0.55 8.33 -30.15
N LEU A 355 -0.53 7.01 -29.93
CA LEU A 355 -1.64 6.11 -30.21
C LEU A 355 -2.32 5.78 -28.88
N HIS A 356 -3.62 6.03 -28.77
CA HIS A 356 -4.39 5.75 -27.56
C HIS A 356 -5.61 4.87 -27.84
N ASN A 357 -6.05 4.12 -26.83
CA ASN A 357 -7.24 3.25 -26.89
C ASN A 357 -8.56 3.96 -26.51
N LEU A 358 -8.52 5.27 -26.27
CA LEU A 358 -9.71 6.07 -25.90
C LEU A 358 -10.62 6.30 -27.11
N ASP A 359 -11.84 5.77 -27.07
CA ASP A 359 -12.91 6.02 -28.04
C ASP A 359 -13.98 6.92 -27.40
N CYS A 360 -13.99 8.19 -27.80
CA CYS A 360 -14.82 9.22 -27.16
C CYS A 360 -16.17 9.46 -27.85
N ASP A 361 -16.44 8.75 -28.95
CA ASP A 361 -17.68 8.90 -29.75
C ASP A 361 -18.71 7.79 -29.48
N ALA A 362 -18.44 6.86 -28.56
CA ALA A 362 -19.25 5.68 -28.31
C ALA A 362 -20.50 5.94 -27.45
N GLY A 363 -21.45 6.71 -27.97
CA GLY A 363 -22.87 6.43 -27.77
C GLY A 363 -23.27 5.30 -28.73
N ALA A 364 -23.54 4.11 -28.19
CA ALA A 364 -23.97 2.88 -28.87
C ALA A 364 -22.85 2.05 -29.56
N ALA A 365 -22.56 0.91 -28.93
CA ALA A 365 -22.01 -0.34 -29.47
C ALA A 365 -21.25 -0.29 -30.81
N ALA A 366 -19.91 -0.35 -30.74
CA ALA A 366 -19.09 -0.92 -31.79
C ALA A 366 -17.89 -1.67 -31.18
N ILE A 367 -17.80 -2.96 -31.51
CA ILE A 367 -16.62 -3.80 -31.24
C ILE A 367 -15.49 -3.26 -32.13
N VAL A 368 -14.46 -2.65 -31.54
CA VAL A 368 -13.26 -2.23 -32.25
C VAL A 368 -12.31 -3.44 -32.37
N PRO A 369 -11.79 -3.78 -33.56
CA PRO A 369 -10.85 -4.87 -33.71
C PRO A 369 -9.50 -4.47 -33.09
N ALA A 370 -8.90 -5.40 -32.35
CA ALA A 370 -7.60 -5.25 -31.74
C ALA A 370 -6.52 -4.87 -32.76
N SER A 371 -5.79 -3.78 -32.48
CA SER A 371 -4.55 -3.49 -33.19
C SER A 371 -3.48 -4.49 -32.75
N SER A 372 -3.03 -5.32 -33.68
CA SER A 372 -1.96 -6.29 -33.49
C SER A 372 -0.62 -5.60 -33.22
N ASN A 373 -0.18 -5.61 -31.97
CA ASN A 373 1.23 -5.53 -31.62
C ASN A 373 1.59 -6.86 -30.95
N ALA A 374 2.00 -7.82 -31.77
CA ALA A 374 2.70 -9.00 -31.29
C ALA A 374 4.13 -8.55 -30.94
N ASP A 375 4.42 -8.46 -29.65
CA ASP A 375 5.78 -8.61 -29.16
C ASP A 375 6.08 -10.11 -29.31
N ASP A 376 6.79 -10.46 -30.39
CA ASP A 376 7.20 -11.82 -30.70
C ASP A 376 8.49 -12.11 -29.93
N ASP A 377 8.36 -12.52 -28.67
CA ASP A 377 9.47 -13.19 -27.98
C ASP A 377 8.96 -14.08 -26.83
N THR A 378 8.34 -15.21 -27.18
CA THR A 378 8.44 -16.50 -26.47
C THR A 378 7.64 -17.58 -27.23
N ALA A 379 8.30 -18.34 -28.10
CA ALA A 379 7.74 -19.59 -28.61
C ALA A 379 7.79 -20.64 -27.49
N VAL A 380 6.63 -20.94 -26.89
CA VAL A 380 6.44 -22.10 -26.02
C VAL A 380 5.55 -23.09 -26.76
N ASP A 381 6.05 -24.30 -26.95
CA ASP A 381 5.55 -25.34 -27.87
C ASP A 381 4.22 -26.01 -27.49
N ASP A 382 3.42 -25.42 -26.59
CA ASP A 382 2.14 -25.98 -26.12
C ASP A 382 1.00 -24.95 -26.20
N ALA A 383 0.15 -25.07 -27.22
CA ALA A 383 -1.03 -24.21 -27.43
C ALA A 383 -2.01 -24.20 -26.23
N ALA A 384 -2.04 -25.28 -25.44
CA ALA A 384 -2.85 -25.37 -24.22
C ALA A 384 -2.27 -24.55 -23.05
N ALA A 385 -0.94 -24.46 -22.94
CA ALA A 385 -0.27 -23.66 -21.92
C ALA A 385 -0.38 -22.16 -22.23
N LEU A 386 -0.29 -21.79 -23.52
CA LEU A 386 -0.46 -20.41 -24.00
C LEU A 386 -1.89 -19.87 -23.79
N ALA A 387 -2.90 -20.73 -23.93
CA ALA A 387 -4.29 -20.37 -23.63
C ALA A 387 -4.53 -20.17 -22.13
N ALA A 388 -3.84 -20.95 -21.29
CA ALA A 388 -3.94 -20.87 -19.84
C ALA A 388 -3.14 -19.71 -19.22
N SER A 389 -2.07 -19.24 -19.89
CA SER A 389 -1.24 -18.10 -19.44
C SER A 389 -1.93 -16.74 -19.66
N GLY A 390 -2.90 -16.66 -20.57
CA GLY A 390 -3.54 -15.42 -20.98
C GLY A 390 -2.77 -14.64 -22.04
N GLU A 391 -1.64 -15.16 -22.53
CA GLU A 391 -0.87 -14.54 -23.63
C GLU A 391 -1.69 -14.47 -24.92
N ALA A 392 -2.59 -15.43 -25.15
CA ALA A 392 -3.56 -15.36 -26.25
C ALA A 392 -4.49 -14.13 -26.17
N LEU A 393 -4.85 -13.67 -24.96
CA LEU A 393 -5.64 -12.44 -24.77
C LEU A 393 -4.80 -11.19 -25.04
N VAL A 394 -3.51 -11.24 -24.71
CA VAL A 394 -2.58 -10.15 -25.04
C VAL A 394 -2.45 -10.02 -26.56
N ALA A 395 -2.30 -11.13 -27.27
CA ALA A 395 -2.24 -11.16 -28.73
C ALA A 395 -3.54 -10.67 -29.38
N SER A 396 -4.69 -10.92 -28.74
CA SER A 396 -5.99 -10.40 -29.17
C SER A 396 -6.28 -8.96 -28.72
N GLY A 397 -5.31 -8.25 -28.13
CA GLY A 397 -5.46 -6.86 -27.68
C GLY A 397 -6.47 -6.64 -26.55
N ALA A 398 -6.79 -7.68 -25.76
CA ALA A 398 -7.65 -7.51 -24.60
C ALA A 398 -6.99 -6.59 -23.56
N LEU A 399 -7.80 -5.86 -22.80
CA LEU A 399 -7.32 -5.01 -21.70
C LEU A 399 -7.46 -5.69 -20.34
N PHE A 400 -8.34 -6.68 -20.25
CA PHE A 400 -8.71 -7.33 -19.01
C PHE A 400 -8.27 -8.79 -18.96
N TYR A 401 -7.83 -9.21 -17.78
CA TYR A 401 -7.52 -10.59 -17.44
C TYR A 401 -8.69 -11.14 -16.61
N PRO A 402 -9.51 -12.05 -17.16
CA PRO A 402 -10.70 -12.54 -16.47
C PRO A 402 -10.30 -13.46 -15.32
N VAL A 403 -10.84 -13.18 -14.13
CA VAL A 403 -10.58 -13.91 -12.89
C VAL A 403 -11.88 -14.49 -12.37
N ALA A 404 -11.82 -15.74 -11.94
CA ALA A 404 -12.89 -16.39 -11.21
C ALA A 404 -12.52 -16.46 -9.73
N VAL A 405 -13.48 -16.08 -8.88
CA VAL A 405 -13.34 -16.10 -7.43
C VAL A 405 -14.51 -16.88 -6.83
N GLN A 406 -14.20 -17.86 -5.99
CA GLN A 406 -15.16 -18.54 -5.15
C GLN A 406 -14.80 -18.32 -3.68
N ALA A 407 -15.76 -17.85 -2.89
CA ALA A 407 -15.58 -17.61 -1.46
C ALA A 407 -16.69 -18.25 -0.63
N VAL A 408 -16.31 -18.87 0.48
CA VAL A 408 -17.22 -19.35 1.53
C VAL A 408 -16.99 -18.51 2.77
N VAL A 409 -18.01 -17.76 3.18
CA VAL A 409 -17.97 -16.84 4.33
C VAL A 409 -18.67 -17.50 5.52
N VAL A 410 -17.95 -17.66 6.62
CA VAL A 410 -18.50 -18.18 7.88
C VAL A 410 -18.96 -16.99 8.74
N PRO A 411 -20.24 -16.89 9.10
CA PRO A 411 -20.72 -15.80 9.92
C PRO A 411 -20.36 -15.99 11.40
N ALA A 412 -20.21 -14.87 12.13
CA ALA A 412 -19.94 -14.87 13.57
C ALA A 412 -21.13 -15.29 14.43
N SER A 413 -22.35 -15.26 13.88
CA SER A 413 -23.55 -15.77 14.52
C SER A 413 -24.25 -16.77 13.59
N GLY A 414 -24.59 -17.94 14.13
CA GLY A 414 -25.42 -18.92 13.42
C GLY A 414 -26.91 -18.56 13.35
N LEU A 415 -27.34 -17.46 13.98
CA LEU A 415 -28.76 -17.05 14.09
C LEU A 415 -29.17 -15.99 13.06
N LEU A 416 -28.47 -15.88 11.92
CA LEU A 416 -28.78 -14.87 10.91
C LEU A 416 -30.11 -15.15 10.18
N SER A 417 -30.93 -14.11 10.02
CA SER A 417 -32.12 -14.18 9.18
C SER A 417 -31.75 -14.42 7.70
N ALA A 418 -32.72 -14.79 6.87
CA ALA A 418 -32.49 -14.95 5.44
C ALA A 418 -32.06 -13.63 4.76
N THR A 419 -32.61 -12.50 5.22
CA THR A 419 -32.26 -11.16 4.73
C THR A 419 -30.84 -10.78 5.13
N ASP A 420 -30.46 -10.96 6.40
CA ASP A 420 -29.11 -10.60 6.87
C ASP A 420 -28.01 -11.42 6.19
N ARG A 421 -28.31 -12.67 5.80
CA ARG A 421 -27.40 -13.52 5.03
C ARG A 421 -27.23 -13.05 3.60
N ASN A 422 -28.30 -12.63 2.93
CA ASN A 422 -28.21 -12.04 1.59
C ASN A 422 -27.43 -10.72 1.64
N ASP A 423 -27.69 -9.88 2.63
CA ASP A 423 -26.94 -8.63 2.84
C ASP A 423 -25.45 -8.88 3.13
N LEU A 424 -25.13 -9.95 3.87
CA LEU A 424 -23.73 -10.35 4.09
C LEU A 424 -23.08 -10.86 2.80
N LYS A 425 -23.80 -11.65 2.00
CA LYS A 425 -23.36 -12.13 0.69
C LYS A 425 -23.08 -10.97 -0.28
N ASP A 426 -24.00 -10.02 -0.39
CA ASP A 426 -23.86 -8.87 -1.31
C ASP A 426 -22.70 -7.95 -0.90
N ARG A 427 -22.51 -7.74 0.41
CA ARG A 427 -21.33 -7.01 0.93
C ARG A 427 -20.03 -7.74 0.66
N ALA A 428 -19.99 -9.07 0.79
CA ALA A 428 -18.82 -9.88 0.47
C ALA A 428 -18.49 -9.86 -1.03
N ILE A 429 -19.50 -9.97 -1.90
CA ILE A 429 -19.32 -9.81 -3.36
C ILE A 429 -18.74 -8.42 -3.68
N SER A 430 -19.33 -7.36 -3.10
CA SER A 430 -18.85 -5.99 -3.30
C SER A 430 -17.42 -5.79 -2.80
N ALA A 431 -17.05 -6.42 -1.69
CA ALA A 431 -15.70 -6.37 -1.14
C ALA A 431 -14.68 -7.07 -2.06
N ILE A 432 -15.02 -8.24 -2.62
CA ILE A 432 -14.18 -8.96 -3.60
C ILE A 432 -14.01 -8.13 -4.87
N GLN A 433 -15.10 -7.60 -5.42
CA GLN A 433 -15.07 -6.76 -6.61
C GLN A 433 -14.18 -5.52 -6.39
N GLY A 434 -14.33 -4.85 -5.24
CA GLY A 434 -13.47 -3.72 -4.87
C GLY A 434 -12.00 -4.12 -4.67
N ALA A 435 -11.73 -5.30 -4.11
CA ALA A 435 -10.37 -5.83 -3.91
C ALA A 435 -9.65 -6.04 -5.24
N VAL A 436 -10.32 -6.67 -6.21
CA VAL A 436 -9.74 -6.92 -7.54
C VAL A 436 -9.68 -5.64 -8.37
N ALA A 437 -10.71 -4.78 -8.30
CA ALA A 437 -10.69 -3.50 -9.01
C ALA A 437 -9.56 -2.57 -8.54
N ASP A 438 -9.05 -2.74 -7.32
CA ASP A 438 -7.89 -1.99 -6.86
C ASP A 438 -6.55 -2.49 -7.42
N ALA A 439 -6.48 -3.63 -8.09
CA ALA A 439 -5.27 -4.03 -8.81
C ALA A 439 -5.17 -3.27 -10.16
N GLY A 440 -4.00 -2.70 -10.41
CA GLY A 440 -3.65 -2.04 -11.68
C GLY A 440 -3.28 -3.03 -12.80
N ILE A 441 -2.84 -2.50 -13.94
CA ILE A 441 -2.38 -3.30 -15.08
C ILE A 441 -1.12 -4.09 -14.68
N GLY A 442 -1.14 -5.42 -14.85
CA GLY A 442 -0.04 -6.31 -14.52
C GLY A 442 0.24 -6.47 -13.02
N GLU A 443 -0.62 -5.92 -12.15
CA GLU A 443 -0.47 -6.04 -10.70
C GLU A 443 -1.02 -7.39 -10.21
N THR A 444 -0.23 -8.07 -9.38
CA THR A 444 -0.60 -9.35 -8.76
C THR A 444 -1.79 -9.19 -7.81
N ILE A 445 -2.81 -10.04 -7.96
CA ILE A 445 -3.88 -10.17 -6.98
C ILE A 445 -3.34 -10.98 -5.81
N VAL A 446 -3.13 -10.30 -4.68
CA VAL A 446 -2.64 -10.93 -3.46
C VAL A 446 -3.80 -11.61 -2.74
N TYR A 447 -3.73 -12.94 -2.62
CA TYR A 447 -4.73 -13.80 -1.98
C TYR A 447 -5.14 -13.29 -0.59
N ASN A 448 -4.14 -13.06 0.27
CA ASN A 448 -4.36 -12.61 1.65
C ASN A 448 -5.04 -11.24 1.73
N ARG A 449 -4.83 -10.36 0.75
CA ARG A 449 -5.43 -9.02 0.73
C ARG A 449 -6.91 -9.07 0.42
N VAL A 450 -7.35 -10.01 -0.42
CA VAL A 450 -8.77 -10.25 -0.70
C VAL A 450 -9.44 -10.84 0.55
N ILE A 451 -8.81 -11.81 1.21
CA ILE A 451 -9.31 -12.37 2.48
C ILE A 451 -9.45 -11.28 3.54
N GLU A 452 -8.43 -10.46 3.73
CA GLU A 452 -8.45 -9.36 4.71
C GLU A 452 -9.65 -8.43 4.52
N ARG A 453 -9.98 -8.08 3.26
CA ARG A 453 -11.13 -7.22 2.96
C ARG A 453 -12.47 -7.88 3.28
N ILE A 454 -12.61 -9.18 3.10
CA ILE A 454 -13.85 -9.90 3.45
C ILE A 454 -13.93 -10.07 4.97
N MET A 455 -12.82 -10.41 5.65
CA MET A 455 -12.74 -10.54 7.11
C MET A 455 -13.01 -9.22 7.84
N ALA A 456 -12.72 -8.08 7.21
CA ALA A 456 -13.04 -6.77 7.76
C ALA A 456 -14.55 -6.44 7.77
N LEU A 457 -15.38 -7.22 7.08
CA LEU A 457 -16.83 -7.03 7.09
C LEU A 457 -17.43 -7.40 8.46
N PRO A 458 -18.33 -6.59 9.02
CA PRO A 458 -18.92 -6.88 10.31
C PRO A 458 -19.85 -8.10 10.21
N GLY A 459 -19.63 -9.07 11.11
CA GLY A 459 -20.39 -10.31 11.17
C GLY A 459 -19.72 -11.50 10.49
N VAL A 460 -18.50 -11.36 9.96
CA VAL A 460 -17.68 -12.45 9.43
C VAL A 460 -16.76 -13.01 10.52
N LEU A 461 -16.71 -14.34 10.65
CA LEU A 461 -15.82 -15.06 11.56
C LEU A 461 -14.61 -15.65 10.83
N ASP A 462 -14.84 -16.23 9.66
CA ASP A 462 -13.81 -16.88 8.86
C ASP A 462 -14.20 -16.85 7.37
N VAL A 463 -13.20 -17.00 6.48
CA VAL A 463 -13.39 -16.98 5.03
C VAL A 463 -12.46 -18.00 4.38
N THR A 464 -13.05 -18.91 3.60
CA THR A 464 -12.29 -19.73 2.65
C THR A 464 -12.42 -19.12 1.26
N LEU A 465 -11.29 -18.84 0.62
CA LEU A 465 -11.24 -18.22 -0.71
C LEU A 465 -10.49 -19.13 -1.67
N GLU A 466 -11.00 -19.27 -2.88
CA GLU A 466 -10.33 -19.88 -4.02
C GLU A 466 -10.32 -18.90 -5.19
N LEU A 467 -9.19 -18.81 -5.88
CA LEU A 467 -9.03 -17.91 -7.01
C LEU A 467 -8.22 -18.54 -8.15
N TRP A 468 -8.64 -18.28 -9.39
CA TRP A 468 -8.03 -18.81 -10.60
C TRP A 468 -8.34 -17.95 -11.84
N PRO A 469 -7.56 -18.10 -12.93
CA PRO A 469 -7.88 -17.46 -14.21
C PRO A 469 -9.16 -18.06 -14.80
N ASN A 470 -10.11 -17.24 -15.23
CA ASN A 470 -11.28 -17.74 -15.96
C ASN A 470 -10.97 -17.85 -17.46
N LEU A 471 -10.01 -18.71 -17.81
CA LEU A 471 -9.50 -18.89 -19.16
C LEU A 471 -9.73 -20.33 -19.66
N PRO A 472 -9.90 -20.54 -20.99
CA PRO A 472 -10.00 -21.88 -21.56
C PRO A 472 -8.75 -22.71 -21.20
N GLY A 473 -8.94 -23.80 -20.45
CA GLY A 473 -7.84 -24.69 -20.01
C GLY A 473 -7.28 -24.39 -18.61
N ALA A 474 -7.57 -23.23 -18.01
CA ALA A 474 -7.19 -22.89 -16.64
C ALA A 474 -8.31 -23.27 -15.66
N ARG A 475 -8.24 -24.46 -15.04
CA ARG A 475 -9.28 -24.95 -14.11
C ARG A 475 -8.73 -25.49 -12.79
N ILE A 476 -7.72 -24.84 -12.22
CA ILE A 476 -7.22 -25.26 -10.91
C ILE A 476 -7.48 -24.11 -9.93
N PRO A 477 -8.57 -24.17 -9.14
CA PRO A 477 -8.75 -23.30 -8.00
C PRO A 477 -7.53 -23.37 -7.09
N SER A 478 -7.05 -22.21 -6.65
CA SER A 478 -5.81 -22.15 -5.87
C SER A 478 -5.92 -21.16 -4.71
N HIS A 479 -5.24 -21.49 -3.61
CA HIS A 479 -5.06 -20.62 -2.45
C HIS A 479 -3.74 -19.83 -2.60
N ARG A 480 -3.49 -19.28 -3.79
CA ARG A 480 -2.22 -18.63 -4.14
C ARG A 480 -2.49 -17.27 -4.74
N ASN A 481 -1.45 -16.43 -4.83
CA ASN A 481 -1.56 -15.16 -5.53
C ASN A 481 -1.74 -15.40 -7.03
N LEU A 482 -2.57 -14.59 -7.68
CA LEU A 482 -2.77 -14.64 -9.12
C LEU A 482 -1.96 -13.53 -9.79
N VAL A 483 -1.08 -13.90 -10.71
CA VAL A 483 -0.20 -12.97 -11.42
C VAL A 483 -0.73 -12.81 -12.85
N PRO A 484 -1.43 -11.71 -13.17
CA PRO A 484 -1.85 -11.44 -14.53
C PRO A 484 -0.64 -11.11 -15.41
N PRO A 485 -0.74 -11.31 -16.75
CA PRO A 485 0.25 -10.81 -17.69
C PRO A 485 0.46 -9.30 -17.53
N ARG A 486 1.70 -8.82 -17.78
CA ARG A 486 2.11 -7.42 -17.54
C ARG A 486 1.26 -6.37 -18.25
N THR A 487 0.51 -6.76 -19.27
CA THR A 487 -0.31 -5.92 -20.14
C THR A 487 -1.79 -5.88 -19.77
N LEU A 488 -2.27 -6.79 -18.91
CA LEU A 488 -3.69 -6.97 -18.62
C LEU A 488 -4.04 -6.54 -17.20
N ARG A 489 -5.22 -5.95 -17.03
CA ARG A 489 -5.80 -5.63 -15.72
C ARG A 489 -6.70 -6.77 -15.25
N PRO A 490 -6.51 -7.33 -14.05
CA PRO A 490 -7.41 -8.36 -13.55
C PRO A 490 -8.83 -7.82 -13.32
N THR A 491 -9.83 -8.61 -13.68
CA THR A 491 -11.24 -8.27 -13.49
C THR A 491 -12.05 -9.49 -13.06
N VAL A 492 -13.08 -9.24 -12.27
CA VAL A 492 -14.08 -10.24 -11.87
C VAL A 492 -15.48 -9.91 -12.40
N LEU A 493 -15.59 -8.90 -13.28
CA LEU A 493 -16.85 -8.49 -13.89
C LEU A 493 -17.26 -9.49 -14.97
N GLU A 494 -18.52 -9.91 -14.93
CA GLU A 494 -19.10 -10.85 -15.91
C GLU A 494 -19.04 -10.30 -17.34
N SER A 495 -19.19 -8.98 -17.52
CA SER A 495 -19.08 -8.32 -18.83
C SER A 495 -17.72 -8.49 -19.50
N GLU A 496 -16.66 -8.70 -18.70
CA GLU A 496 -15.28 -8.87 -19.15
C GLU A 496 -14.80 -10.32 -18.96
N GLY A 497 -15.73 -11.26 -18.75
CA GLY A 497 -15.45 -12.69 -18.62
C GLY A 497 -14.98 -13.15 -17.22
N GLY A 498 -14.99 -12.28 -16.21
CA GLY A 498 -14.74 -12.67 -14.81
C GLY A 498 -15.97 -13.25 -14.11
N THR A 499 -15.78 -13.91 -12.97
CA THR A 499 -16.90 -14.45 -12.16
C THR A 499 -16.64 -14.32 -10.66
N VAL A 500 -17.69 -14.05 -9.89
CA VAL A 500 -17.66 -14.06 -8.42
C VAL A 500 -18.79 -14.92 -7.89
N GLN A 501 -18.45 -15.93 -7.09
CA GLN A 501 -19.40 -16.75 -6.36
C GLN A 501 -19.11 -16.67 -4.86
N VAL A 502 -20.14 -16.32 -4.07
CA VAL A 502 -20.04 -16.26 -2.61
C VAL A 502 -21.15 -17.08 -1.99
N ASP A 503 -20.76 -18.00 -1.10
CA ASP A 503 -21.64 -18.78 -0.27
C ASP A 503 -21.44 -18.41 1.21
N VAL A 504 -22.52 -18.43 1.99
CA VAL A 504 -22.47 -18.16 3.44
C VAL A 504 -22.75 -19.48 4.18
N GLY A 505 -21.91 -19.82 5.16
CA GLY A 505 -21.94 -21.11 5.88
C GLY A 505 -23.30 -21.48 6.50
N ALA A 506 -23.58 -22.79 6.56
CA ALA A 506 -24.86 -23.43 6.94
C ALA A 506 -24.83 -24.09 8.34
N GLN A 507 -26.00 -24.29 8.97
CA GLN A 507 -26.18 -24.85 10.32
C GLN A 507 -26.25 -26.40 10.31
N LEU A 508 -25.49 -27.08 11.17
CA LEU A 508 -25.48 -28.55 11.27
C LEU A 508 -26.67 -29.08 12.11
N VAL A 509 -27.39 -30.07 11.55
CA VAL A 509 -28.51 -30.77 12.20
C VAL A 509 -28.10 -32.20 12.51
N ALA A 510 -27.98 -32.54 13.80
CA ALA A 510 -27.72 -33.90 14.24
C ALA A 510 -29.03 -34.67 14.52
N LEU A 511 -29.07 -35.93 14.10
CA LEU A 511 -30.13 -36.89 14.40
C LEU A 511 -29.61 -37.99 15.33
N ASP A 512 -30.33 -38.20 16.42
CA ASP A 512 -30.20 -39.44 17.21
C ASP A 512 -31.40 -40.33 16.90
N VAL A 513 -31.14 -41.50 16.33
CA VAL A 513 -32.15 -42.46 15.89
C VAL A 513 -32.22 -43.63 16.88
N MET A 514 -33.43 -44.00 17.25
CA MET A 514 -33.73 -45.18 18.06
C MET A 514 -34.62 -46.11 17.23
N LEU A 515 -34.29 -47.40 17.18
CA LEU A 515 -35.03 -48.35 16.35
C LEU A 515 -35.15 -49.72 17.00
N ASP A 516 -36.20 -50.45 16.66
CA ASP A 516 -36.42 -51.84 17.06
C ASP A 516 -36.27 -52.77 15.85
N ILE A 517 -35.58 -53.90 16.01
CA ILE A 517 -35.28 -54.85 14.94
C ILE A 517 -35.80 -56.23 15.30
N THR A 518 -36.68 -56.75 14.44
CA THR A 518 -37.11 -58.16 14.45
C THR A 518 -36.27 -58.96 13.45
N LEU A 519 -35.54 -59.97 13.94
CA LEU A 519 -34.74 -60.88 13.10
C LEU A 519 -35.66 -61.87 12.35
N ARG A 520 -35.27 -62.26 11.14
CA ARG A 520 -36.02 -63.15 10.24
C ARG A 520 -35.08 -64.12 9.52
N GLY A 521 -35.62 -65.23 9.01
CA GLY A 521 -34.85 -66.20 8.22
C GLY A 521 -33.58 -66.69 8.93
N ALA A 522 -32.45 -66.70 8.22
CA ALA A 522 -31.15 -67.10 8.78
C ALA A 522 -30.62 -66.14 9.87
N GLY A 523 -31.21 -64.96 10.05
CA GLY A 523 -30.87 -64.05 11.15
C GLY A 523 -31.27 -64.58 12.54
N LEU A 524 -32.14 -65.60 12.61
CA LEU A 524 -32.50 -66.29 13.85
C LEU A 524 -31.52 -67.42 14.23
N GLU A 525 -30.58 -67.76 13.35
CA GLU A 525 -29.60 -68.82 13.57
C GLU A 525 -28.35 -68.27 14.26
N GLY A 526 -27.83 -68.98 15.28
CA GLY A 526 -26.65 -68.56 16.02
C GLY A 526 -26.93 -67.54 17.14
N ASP A 527 -26.01 -66.60 17.35
CA ASP A 527 -26.12 -65.58 18.40
C ASP A 527 -27.03 -64.44 17.96
N THR A 528 -28.29 -64.51 18.39
CA THR A 528 -29.32 -63.49 18.08
C THR A 528 -28.98 -62.10 18.59
N ALA A 529 -28.13 -61.94 19.61
CA ALA A 529 -27.70 -60.63 20.08
C ALA A 529 -26.67 -60.02 19.12
N ALA A 530 -25.69 -60.82 18.68
CA ALA A 530 -24.72 -60.41 17.67
C ALA A 530 -25.40 -60.07 16.33
N ASN A 531 -26.33 -60.93 15.89
CA ASN A 531 -27.07 -60.70 14.64
C ASN A 531 -27.93 -59.41 14.67
N ARG A 532 -28.50 -59.07 15.83
CA ARG A 532 -29.25 -57.81 16.00
C ARG A 532 -28.34 -56.59 15.97
N GLU A 533 -27.13 -56.69 16.51
CA GLU A 533 -26.13 -55.63 16.48
C GLU A 533 -25.55 -55.42 15.07
N ASP A 534 -25.31 -56.50 14.32
CA ASP A 534 -24.90 -56.43 12.92
C ASP A 534 -25.98 -55.78 12.05
N ALA A 535 -27.25 -56.13 12.28
CA ALA A 535 -28.38 -55.47 11.63
C ALA A 535 -28.44 -53.96 11.97
N ARG A 536 -28.21 -53.58 13.24
CA ARG A 536 -28.13 -52.17 13.66
C ARG A 536 -27.01 -51.43 12.92
N MET A 537 -25.84 -52.03 12.77
CA MET A 537 -24.71 -51.43 12.04
C MET A 537 -25.03 -51.23 10.56
N GLN A 538 -25.67 -52.20 9.91
CA GLN A 538 -26.05 -52.09 8.50
C GLN A 538 -27.08 -50.97 8.29
N VAL A 539 -28.13 -50.91 9.13
CA VAL A 539 -29.13 -49.84 9.12
C VAL A 539 -28.48 -48.48 9.38
N ALA A 540 -27.57 -48.38 10.35
CA ALA A 540 -26.85 -47.15 10.63
C ALA A 540 -25.99 -46.68 9.44
N GLY A 541 -25.38 -47.61 8.69
CA GLY A 541 -24.66 -47.31 7.46
C GLY A 541 -25.56 -46.71 6.38
N GLN A 542 -26.73 -47.32 6.14
CA GLN A 542 -27.71 -46.85 5.16
C GLN A 542 -28.25 -45.45 5.49
N LEU A 543 -28.64 -45.22 6.75
CA LEU A 543 -29.13 -43.92 7.21
C LEU A 543 -28.06 -42.83 7.07
N ARG A 544 -26.81 -43.11 7.43
CA ARG A 544 -25.71 -42.13 7.30
C ARG A 544 -25.37 -41.80 5.86
N ALA A 545 -25.51 -42.76 4.94
CA ALA A 545 -25.26 -42.54 3.53
C ALA A 545 -26.33 -41.66 2.87
N GLY A 546 -27.61 -41.84 3.24
CA GLY A 546 -28.73 -41.16 2.57
C GLY A 546 -29.27 -39.90 3.27
N ALA A 547 -29.02 -39.70 4.57
CA ALA A 547 -29.65 -38.61 5.32
C ALA A 547 -29.27 -37.21 4.83
N GLY A 548 -28.09 -37.05 4.22
CA GLY A 548 -27.61 -35.75 3.72
C GLY A 548 -28.40 -35.21 2.51
N ASP A 549 -29.09 -36.09 1.78
CA ASP A 549 -29.80 -35.76 0.53
C ASP A 549 -31.30 -35.51 0.75
N LEU A 550 -31.78 -35.57 2.00
CA LEU A 550 -33.19 -35.40 2.34
C LEU A 550 -33.63 -33.94 2.29
N VAL A 551 -34.73 -33.68 1.56
CA VAL A 551 -35.37 -32.35 1.44
C VAL A 551 -36.47 -32.14 2.50
N SER A 552 -36.96 -33.24 3.09
CA SER A 552 -37.84 -33.25 4.27
C SER A 552 -37.38 -34.31 5.25
N LEU A 553 -37.63 -34.09 6.53
CA LEU A 553 -37.29 -34.99 7.61
C LEU A 553 -38.56 -35.55 8.25
N SER A 554 -38.87 -36.81 7.96
CA SER A 554 -39.90 -37.60 8.62
C SER A 554 -39.42 -39.03 8.87
N VAL A 555 -40.14 -39.79 9.70
CA VAL A 555 -39.85 -41.22 9.90
C VAL A 555 -40.02 -42.00 8.60
N ALA A 556 -41.00 -41.65 7.76
CA ALA A 556 -41.21 -42.28 6.46
C ALA A 556 -40.02 -42.03 5.51
N ASP A 557 -39.46 -40.81 5.52
CA ASP A 557 -38.30 -40.47 4.70
C ASP A 557 -37.06 -41.27 5.13
N LEU A 558 -36.82 -41.40 6.43
CA LEU A 558 -35.72 -42.20 6.97
C LEU A 558 -35.90 -43.71 6.71
N VAL A 559 -37.12 -44.23 6.82
CA VAL A 559 -37.43 -45.64 6.49
C VAL A 559 -37.27 -45.89 4.99
N GLY A 560 -37.59 -44.90 4.14
CA GLY A 560 -37.40 -44.98 2.69
C GLY A 560 -35.93 -45.08 2.25
N LEU A 561 -34.98 -44.69 3.11
CA LEU A 561 -33.54 -44.90 2.86
C LEU A 561 -33.07 -46.34 3.14
N LEU A 562 -33.91 -47.16 3.78
CA LEU A 562 -33.56 -48.52 4.17
C LEU A 562 -33.88 -49.51 3.05
N VAL A 563 -32.96 -50.44 2.81
CA VAL A 563 -33.16 -51.55 1.87
C VAL A 563 -33.74 -52.75 2.62
N GLU A 564 -34.78 -53.39 2.07
CA GLU A 564 -35.35 -54.60 2.67
C GLU A 564 -34.31 -55.71 2.78
N SER A 565 -34.27 -56.36 3.95
CA SER A 565 -33.33 -57.44 4.26
C SER A 565 -34.10 -58.73 4.50
N GLU A 566 -33.58 -59.85 3.98
CA GLU A 566 -34.13 -61.18 4.25
C GLU A 566 -33.85 -61.65 5.69
N PHE A 567 -32.90 -61.01 6.39
CA PHE A 567 -32.40 -61.43 7.70
C PHE A 567 -32.98 -60.62 8.87
N TYR A 568 -33.55 -59.44 8.60
CA TYR A 568 -34.16 -58.61 9.64
C TYR A 568 -35.16 -57.62 9.05
N GLN A 569 -36.07 -57.16 9.91
CA GLN A 569 -37.00 -56.08 9.61
C GLN A 569 -36.94 -55.04 10.73
N VAL A 570 -36.93 -53.76 10.37
CA VAL A 570 -37.07 -52.65 11.31
C VAL A 570 -38.56 -52.53 11.69
N ALA A 571 -38.88 -52.79 12.95
CA ALA A 571 -40.24 -52.79 13.48
C ALA A 571 -40.71 -51.38 13.84
N THR A 572 -39.85 -50.58 14.47
CA THR A 572 -40.13 -49.18 14.81
C THR A 572 -38.87 -48.33 14.62
N LEU A 573 -39.06 -47.05 14.26
CA LEU A 573 -38.00 -46.05 14.14
C LEU A 573 -38.51 -44.72 14.70
N GLU A 574 -37.74 -44.15 15.62
CA GLU A 574 -37.96 -42.84 16.22
C GLU A 574 -36.66 -42.03 16.14
N PHE A 575 -36.75 -40.69 16.10
CA PHE A 575 -35.55 -39.87 16.15
C PHE A 575 -35.74 -38.57 16.94
N VAL A 576 -34.62 -38.01 17.39
CA VAL A 576 -34.52 -36.67 18.00
C VAL A 576 -33.62 -35.80 17.14
N LYS A 577 -34.06 -34.55 16.89
CA LYS A 577 -33.32 -33.53 16.13
C LYS A 577 -32.62 -32.57 17.08
N GLU A 578 -31.33 -32.32 16.87
CA GLU A 578 -30.54 -31.33 17.59
C GLU A 578 -29.80 -30.40 16.61
N TYR A 579 -29.83 -29.10 16.90
CA TYR A 579 -29.04 -28.10 16.18
C TYR A 579 -27.71 -27.91 16.91
N LEU A 580 -26.63 -28.51 16.40
CA LEU A 580 -25.35 -28.59 17.10
C LEU A 580 -24.75 -27.20 17.39
N ASP A 581 -24.81 -26.31 16.40
CA ASP A 581 -24.19 -24.98 16.51
C ASP A 581 -25.01 -24.00 17.36
N ALA A 582 -26.30 -24.28 17.58
CA ALA A 582 -27.18 -23.47 18.41
C ALA A 582 -27.30 -23.98 19.86
N GLY A 583 -26.80 -25.20 20.14
CA GLY A 583 -26.99 -25.86 21.45
C GLY A 583 -28.45 -26.13 21.81
N VAL A 584 -29.38 -26.02 20.85
CA VAL A 584 -30.82 -26.21 21.06
C VAL A 584 -31.18 -27.65 20.72
N ARG A 585 -31.46 -28.43 21.77
CA ARG A 585 -32.06 -29.76 21.64
C ARG A 585 -33.57 -29.63 21.64
N ILE A 586 -34.22 -30.05 20.56
CA ILE A 586 -35.68 -30.18 20.56
C ILE A 586 -36.00 -31.44 21.34
N ASN A 587 -36.51 -31.31 22.56
CA ASN A 587 -36.89 -32.45 23.42
C ASN A 587 -38.17 -33.18 22.94
N ARG A 588 -38.47 -33.13 21.63
CA ARG A 588 -39.55 -33.88 21.00
C ARG A 588 -38.96 -35.08 20.29
N VAL A 589 -39.49 -36.25 20.60
CA VAL A 589 -39.22 -37.49 19.87
C VAL A 589 -40.19 -37.55 18.69
N PHE A 590 -39.67 -37.68 17.47
CA PHE A 590 -40.45 -37.82 16.25
C PHE A 590 -40.79 -39.29 16.01
N ARG A 591 -42.09 -39.56 15.83
CA ARG A 591 -42.67 -40.89 15.60
C ARG A 591 -43.33 -40.96 14.22
N ALA A 592 -43.70 -42.18 13.79
CA ALA A 592 -44.32 -42.42 12.49
C ALA A 592 -45.61 -41.60 12.22
N ALA A 593 -46.31 -41.15 13.26
CA ALA A 593 -47.53 -40.33 13.15
C ALA A 593 -47.27 -38.82 13.10
N ASP A 594 -46.02 -38.36 13.30
CA ASP A 594 -45.67 -36.95 13.28
C ASP A 594 -45.49 -36.43 11.83
N ALA A 595 -45.89 -35.18 11.60
CA ALA A 595 -45.75 -34.54 10.30
C ALA A 595 -44.28 -34.29 9.94
N ALA A 596 -43.97 -34.34 8.64
CA ALA A 596 -42.64 -34.05 8.11
C ALA A 596 -42.20 -32.62 8.44
N VAL A 597 -40.94 -32.47 8.85
CA VAL A 597 -40.31 -31.17 9.06
C VAL A 597 -39.53 -30.81 7.79
N PRO A 598 -39.76 -29.65 7.16
CA PRO A 598 -39.00 -29.26 5.99
C PRO A 598 -37.51 -29.09 6.36
N VAL A 599 -36.62 -29.66 5.55
CA VAL A 599 -35.18 -29.43 5.64
C VAL A 599 -34.85 -28.37 4.60
N SER A 600 -34.40 -27.20 5.05
CA SER A 600 -34.02 -26.15 4.10
C SER A 600 -32.77 -26.59 3.32
N THR A 601 -32.56 -26.06 2.12
CA THR A 601 -31.31 -26.24 1.33
C THR A 601 -30.05 -25.74 2.05
N LEU A 602 -30.21 -25.17 3.25
CA LEU A 602 -29.22 -24.55 4.10
C LEU A 602 -29.06 -25.30 5.46
N GLU A 603 -29.74 -26.44 5.65
CA GLU A 603 -29.52 -27.37 6.77
C GLU A 603 -28.79 -28.61 6.26
N ARG A 604 -27.70 -29.04 6.92
CA ARG A 604 -27.06 -30.33 6.62
C ARG A 604 -27.42 -31.34 7.70
N VAL A 605 -28.17 -32.38 7.31
CA VAL A 605 -28.64 -33.43 8.20
C VAL A 605 -27.59 -34.52 8.34
N TRP A 606 -27.26 -34.88 9.58
CA TRP A 606 -26.27 -35.90 9.90
C TRP A 606 -26.78 -36.84 10.99
N VAL A 607 -26.63 -38.16 10.79
CA VAL A 607 -27.03 -39.17 11.77
C VAL A 607 -25.88 -39.44 12.74
N ARG A 608 -26.02 -38.89 13.95
CA ARG A 608 -25.02 -38.97 15.01
C ARG A 608 -25.01 -40.35 15.65
N THR A 609 -26.14 -40.77 16.21
CA THR A 609 -26.28 -42.08 16.86
C THR A 609 -27.44 -42.88 16.32
N VAL A 610 -27.28 -44.22 16.30
CA VAL A 610 -28.35 -45.18 15.99
C VAL A 610 -28.31 -46.25 17.06
N ARG A 611 -29.36 -46.35 17.88
CA ARG A 611 -29.45 -47.27 19.03
C ARG A 611 -30.62 -48.23 18.87
N LEU A 612 -30.44 -49.45 19.37
CA LEU A 612 -31.56 -50.39 19.53
C LEU A 612 -32.43 -49.93 20.70
N ALA A 613 -33.75 -49.97 20.53
CA ALA A 613 -34.68 -49.82 21.63
C ALA A 613 -34.46 -50.98 22.62
N GLU A 614 -34.33 -50.66 23.91
CA GLU A 614 -34.31 -51.69 24.94
C GLU A 614 -35.70 -52.34 24.97
N GLY A 615 -35.80 -53.58 24.50
CA GLY A 615 -37.02 -54.37 24.66
C GLY A 615 -37.33 -54.57 26.16
N PRO A 616 -38.59 -54.72 26.57
CA PRO A 616 -38.89 -55.21 27.91
C PRO A 616 -38.19 -56.58 28.09
N ALA A 617 -37.51 -56.75 29.22
CA ALA A 617 -36.79 -57.96 29.60
C ALA A 617 -37.63 -59.25 29.49
#